data_AF-A0A2T3JYJ5-F1
#
_entry.id   AF-A0A2T3JYJ5-F1
#
_cell.length_a   1.000
_cell.length_b   1.000
_cell.length_c   1.000
_cell.angle_alpha   90.00
_cell.angle_beta   90.00
_cell.angle_gamma   90.00
#
_symmetry.space_group_name_H-M   'P 1'
#
loop_
_entity.id
_entity.type
_entity.pdbx_description
1 polymer ?
#
loop_
_entity_poly.entity_id
_entity_poly.type
_entity_poly.pdbx_seq_one_letter_code
_entity_poly.pdbx_strand_id
1 'polypeptide(L)'
;MSTFLFSLSFVAPAAFAGTTQHNSYQALPAQNEIVTKTDFGNQTYVFHFTGNGQRLSSIDFLDHMETQATACRNWLYVPAFSNLNVGDEIVLRVSTNYDPTTHNCTAHAYAGNNNGNLDKVLTFFQKKEYVDIAGFNLSANGFTSAVEEL
;
A
#
# COMPACT_ATOMS: atom_id res chain seq x y z
N MET A 1 -28.65 -45.24 10.78
CA MET A 1 -27.41 -44.50 10.46
C MET A 1 -27.83 -43.16 9.90
N SER A 2 -27.64 -42.07 10.66
CA SER A 2 -28.03 -40.72 10.26
C SER A 2 -26.78 -39.91 9.93
N THR A 3 -26.69 -39.44 8.69
CA THR A 3 -25.60 -38.60 8.16
C THR A 3 -25.71 -37.19 8.71
N PHE A 4 -24.77 -36.80 9.58
CA PHE A 4 -24.54 -35.40 9.93
C PHE A 4 -23.73 -34.73 8.82
N LEU A 5 -24.39 -33.88 8.03
CA LEU A 5 -23.72 -32.94 7.13
C LEU A 5 -23.27 -31.73 7.95
N PHE A 6 -21.98 -31.68 8.30
CA PHE A 6 -21.35 -30.47 8.82
C PHE A 6 -21.24 -29.46 7.67
N SER A 7 -22.20 -28.53 7.61
CA SER A 7 -22.07 -27.31 6.81
C SER A 7 -21.02 -26.42 7.47
N LEU A 8 -19.76 -26.56 7.04
CA LEU A 8 -18.70 -25.59 7.32
C LEU A 8 -19.00 -24.32 6.53
N SER A 9 -19.81 -23.45 7.13
CA SER A 9 -19.96 -22.07 6.69
C SER A 9 -18.61 -21.39 6.89
N PHE A 10 -17.77 -21.40 5.86
CA PHE A 10 -16.64 -20.49 5.76
C PHE A 10 -17.23 -19.08 5.66
N VAL A 11 -17.47 -18.46 6.81
CA VAL A 11 -17.64 -17.01 6.88
C VAL A 11 -16.25 -16.47 6.60
N ALA A 12 -15.95 -16.24 5.33
CA ALA A 12 -14.85 -15.34 4.97
C ALA A 12 -15.13 -14.04 5.75
N PRO A 13 -14.18 -13.50 6.52
CA PRO A 13 -14.35 -12.16 7.05
C PRO A 13 -14.61 -11.26 5.85
N ALA A 14 -15.81 -10.69 5.75
CA ALA A 14 -16.07 -9.58 4.85
C ALA A 14 -15.33 -8.37 5.43
N ALA A 15 -14.00 -8.39 5.36
CA ALA A 15 -13.16 -7.28 5.74
C ALA A 15 -13.22 -6.26 4.59
N PHE A 16 -14.22 -5.39 4.69
CA PHE A 16 -14.24 -3.99 4.24
C PHE A 16 -14.10 -3.71 2.74
N ALA A 17 -15.19 -3.88 2.01
CA ALA A 17 -15.45 -3.02 0.85
C ALA A 17 -16.16 -1.75 1.33
N GLY A 18 -15.42 -0.67 1.61
CA GLY A 18 -16.00 0.67 1.77
C GLY A 18 -15.71 1.44 3.06
N THR A 19 -14.79 1.02 3.93
CA THR A 19 -14.25 1.95 4.93
C THR A 19 -13.19 2.81 4.26
N THR A 20 -13.54 4.05 3.94
CA THR A 20 -12.52 5.09 3.74
C THR A 20 -11.72 5.15 5.03
N GLN A 21 -10.54 4.54 5.06
CA GLN A 21 -9.68 4.62 6.22
C GLN A 21 -9.18 6.05 6.31
N HIS A 22 -9.26 6.69 7.48
CA HIS A 22 -8.52 7.95 7.62
C HIS A 22 -7.04 7.59 7.65
N ASN A 23 -6.30 8.27 6.80
CA ASN A 23 -4.86 8.23 6.80
C ASN A 23 -4.32 9.65 6.99
N SER A 24 -3.18 9.74 7.65
CA SER A 24 -2.38 10.95 7.72
C SER A 24 -0.98 10.66 7.19
N TYR A 25 -0.30 11.73 6.79
CA TYR A 25 1.04 11.66 6.24
C TYR A 25 2.00 12.36 7.18
N GLN A 26 3.11 11.69 7.48
CA GLN A 26 4.21 12.27 8.23
C GLN A 26 5.41 12.38 7.31
N ALA A 27 5.88 13.60 7.07
CA ALA A 27 7.15 13.84 6.42
C ALA A 27 8.32 13.51 7.37
N LEU A 28 9.34 12.85 6.84
CA LEU A 28 10.62 12.57 7.49
C LEU A 28 11.74 13.17 6.63
N PRO A 29 11.99 14.49 6.71
CA PRO A 29 12.87 15.20 5.76
C PRO A 29 14.31 14.69 5.78
N ALA A 30 14.79 14.29 6.97
CA ALA A 30 16.13 13.71 7.13
C ALA A 30 16.34 12.39 6.36
N GLN A 31 15.26 11.68 6.05
CA GLN A 31 15.26 10.43 5.29
C GLN A 31 14.72 10.63 3.86
N ASN A 32 14.18 11.82 3.55
CA ASN A 32 13.46 12.13 2.32
C ASN A 32 12.30 11.14 2.07
N GLU A 33 11.54 10.87 3.13
CA GLU A 33 10.46 9.88 3.17
C GLU A 33 9.14 10.48 3.66
N ILE A 34 8.01 9.95 3.17
CA ILE A 34 6.69 10.17 3.78
C ILE A 34 6.16 8.84 4.27
N VAL A 35 5.73 8.80 5.53
CA VAL A 35 5.13 7.62 6.14
C VAL A 35 3.64 7.85 6.33
N THR A 36 2.84 6.88 5.88
CA THR A 36 1.38 6.89 6.07
C THR A 36 1.02 6.27 7.41
N LYS A 37 0.18 6.96 8.18
CA LYS A 37 -0.45 6.43 9.40
C LYS A 37 -1.92 6.17 9.11
N THR A 38 -2.34 4.91 9.17
CA THR A 38 -3.73 4.47 9.00
C THR A 38 -4.37 4.23 10.36
N ASP A 39 -5.68 4.50 10.49
CA ASP A 39 -6.41 4.36 11.77
C ASP A 39 -6.31 2.96 12.40
N PHE A 40 -6.19 1.92 11.58
CA PHE A 40 -6.15 0.53 12.04
C PHE A 40 -4.73 0.01 12.28
N GLY A 41 -3.69 0.77 11.88
CA GLY A 41 -2.28 0.42 12.11
C GLY A 41 -1.78 -0.83 11.37
N ASN A 42 -2.64 -1.59 10.72
CA ASN A 42 -2.28 -2.85 10.05
C ASN A 42 -1.45 -2.64 8.78
N GLN A 43 -1.51 -1.44 8.19
CA GLN A 43 -0.75 -1.12 7.00
C GLN A 43 -0.03 0.21 7.12
N THR A 44 1.24 0.19 6.72
CA THR A 44 2.08 1.38 6.62
C THR A 44 2.65 1.44 5.21
N TYR A 45 2.57 2.62 4.61
CA TYR A 45 3.19 2.89 3.32
C TYR A 45 4.32 3.88 3.57
N VAL A 46 5.51 3.56 3.08
CA VAL A 46 6.66 4.48 3.13
C VAL A 46 6.99 4.89 1.71
N PHE A 47 6.76 6.16 1.39
CA PHE A 47 7.08 6.76 0.12
C PHE A 47 8.49 7.34 0.21
N HIS A 48 9.40 6.76 -0.55
CA HIS A 48 10.79 7.20 -0.61
C HIS A 48 10.97 8.14 -1.79
N PHE A 49 11.59 9.29 -1.56
CA PHE A 49 11.79 10.29 -2.59
C PHE A 49 13.26 10.45 -2.95
N THR A 50 13.49 11.08 -4.10
CA THR A 50 14.77 11.67 -4.51
C THR A 50 14.52 13.09 -5.00
N GLY A 51 15.55 13.94 -4.90
CA GLY A 51 15.45 15.34 -5.29
C GLY A 51 14.46 16.13 -4.43
N ASN A 52 14.48 15.93 -3.11
CA ASN A 52 13.63 16.63 -2.11
C ASN A 52 12.14 16.59 -2.49
N GLY A 53 11.52 15.42 -2.41
CA GLY A 53 10.10 15.24 -2.74
C GLY A 53 9.71 15.25 -4.23
N GLN A 54 10.62 15.57 -5.16
CA GLN A 54 10.26 15.70 -6.59
C GLN A 54 9.96 14.38 -7.30
N ARG A 55 10.66 13.29 -6.96
CA ARG A 55 10.52 12.00 -7.64
C ARG A 55 10.45 10.85 -6.66
N LEU A 56 9.51 9.95 -6.89
CA LEU A 56 9.33 8.76 -6.06
C LEU A 56 10.34 7.67 -6.48
N SER A 57 11.27 7.34 -5.60
CA SER A 57 12.30 6.32 -5.84
C SER A 57 11.83 4.91 -5.47
N SER A 58 11.04 4.80 -4.41
CA SER A 58 10.38 3.55 -4.03
C SER A 58 9.15 3.77 -3.17
N ILE A 59 8.34 2.71 -3.06
CA ILE A 59 7.29 2.59 -2.05
C ILE A 59 7.49 1.27 -1.32
N ASP A 60 7.50 1.32 0.00
CA ASP A 60 7.41 0.13 0.83
C ASP A 60 5.97 -0.04 1.32
N PHE A 61 5.44 -1.24 1.14
CA PHE A 61 4.14 -1.69 1.59
C PHE A 61 4.36 -2.63 2.77
N LEU A 62 4.17 -2.12 3.98
CA LEU A 62 4.35 -2.90 5.20
C LEU A 62 2.97 -3.40 5.63
N ASP A 63 2.77 -4.71 5.55
CA ASP A 63 1.63 -5.38 6.17
C ASP A 63 2.05 -5.93 7.54
N HIS A 64 1.42 -5.41 8.59
CA HIS A 64 1.65 -5.83 9.97
C HIS A 64 0.77 -7.01 10.38
N MET A 65 -0.02 -7.56 9.45
CA MET A 65 -0.70 -8.83 9.67
C MET A 65 0.29 -10.00 9.59
N GLU A 66 0.20 -10.90 10.57
CA GLU A 66 0.97 -12.14 10.58
C GLU A 66 0.72 -12.93 9.29
N THR A 67 1.81 -13.30 8.61
CA THR A 67 1.74 -14.03 7.35
C THR A 67 2.77 -15.14 7.29
N GLN A 68 2.62 -16.04 6.32
CA GLN A 68 3.58 -17.10 6.08
C GLN A 68 4.65 -16.64 5.09
N ALA A 69 5.90 -17.08 5.29
CA ALA A 69 7.01 -16.78 4.39
C ALA A 69 6.75 -17.17 2.92
N THR A 70 5.93 -18.19 2.67
CA THR A 70 5.52 -18.60 1.31
C THR A 70 4.50 -17.63 0.72
N ALA A 71 3.52 -17.18 1.50
CA ALA A 71 2.54 -16.17 1.07
C ALA A 71 3.23 -14.85 0.74
N CYS A 72 4.13 -14.38 1.61
CA CYS A 72 4.93 -13.17 1.39
C CYS A 72 5.71 -13.24 0.07
N ARG A 73 6.42 -14.35 -0.19
CA ARG A 73 7.18 -14.54 -1.44
C ARG A 73 6.33 -14.54 -2.72
N ASN A 74 5.03 -14.79 -2.60
CA ASN A 74 4.11 -14.82 -3.74
C ASN A 74 3.51 -13.43 -4.04
N TRP A 75 3.78 -12.41 -3.23
CA TRP A 75 3.40 -11.03 -3.53
C TRP A 75 4.36 -10.45 -4.57
N LEU A 76 3.98 -10.58 -5.84
CA LEU A 76 4.81 -10.13 -6.97
C LEU A 76 4.38 -8.77 -7.52
N TYR A 77 3.14 -8.37 -7.26
CA TYR A 77 2.52 -7.19 -7.82
C TYR A 77 1.61 -6.48 -6.83
N VAL A 78 1.59 -5.16 -6.88
CA VAL A 78 0.67 -4.30 -6.14
C VAL A 78 -0.06 -3.40 -7.14
N PRO A 79 -1.40 -3.49 -7.24
CA PRO A 79 -2.17 -2.56 -8.06
C PRO A 79 -2.24 -1.20 -7.36
N ALA A 80 -2.24 -0.13 -8.15
CA ALA A 80 -2.53 1.22 -7.69
C ALA A 80 -3.38 1.95 -8.73
N PHE A 81 -4.43 2.63 -8.29
CA PHE A 81 -5.31 3.38 -9.19
C PHE A 81 -6.02 4.55 -8.49
N SER A 82 -6.51 5.48 -9.31
CA SER A 82 -7.38 6.56 -8.85
C SER A 82 -8.81 6.05 -8.75
N ASN A 83 -9.46 6.25 -7.61
CA ASN A 83 -10.82 5.73 -7.38
C ASN A 83 -11.89 6.39 -8.26
N LEU A 84 -11.56 7.52 -8.87
CA LEU A 84 -12.41 8.20 -9.85
C LEU A 84 -12.23 7.66 -11.28
N ASN A 85 -11.19 6.88 -11.56
CA ASN A 85 -10.94 6.28 -12.88
C ASN A 85 -10.10 5.01 -12.75
N VAL A 86 -10.77 3.88 -12.50
CA VAL A 86 -10.15 2.56 -12.37
C VAL A 86 -9.44 2.14 -13.68
N GLY A 87 -9.83 2.72 -14.82
CA GLY A 87 -9.17 2.45 -16.11
C GLY A 87 -7.71 2.93 -16.20
N ASP A 88 -7.26 3.78 -15.28
CA ASP A 88 -5.86 4.22 -15.18
C ASP A 88 -5.03 3.32 -14.24
N GLU A 89 -5.51 2.11 -13.90
CA GLU A 89 -4.78 1.18 -13.05
C GLU A 89 -3.35 0.92 -13.55
N ILE A 90 -2.41 1.02 -12.61
CA ILE A 90 -1.04 0.60 -12.82
C ILE A 90 -0.72 -0.57 -11.91
N VAL A 91 0.12 -1.46 -12.44
CA VAL A 91 0.63 -2.59 -11.68
C VAL A 91 2.08 -2.30 -11.32
N LEU A 92 2.36 -2.24 -10.03
CA LEU A 92 3.71 -2.11 -9.50
C LEU A 92 4.29 -3.50 -9.31
N ARG A 93 5.42 -3.78 -9.94
CA ARG A 93 6.20 -4.98 -9.65
C ARG A 93 6.96 -4.77 -8.33
N VAL A 94 6.85 -5.74 -7.44
CA VAL A 94 7.45 -5.67 -6.11
C VAL A 94 8.43 -6.82 -5.86
N SER A 95 9.37 -6.58 -4.94
CA SER A 95 10.15 -7.62 -4.27
C SER A 95 9.76 -7.65 -2.80
N THR A 96 9.77 -8.82 -2.18
CA THR A 96 9.27 -8.98 -0.82
C THR A 96 10.36 -9.38 0.16
N ASN A 97 10.26 -8.87 1.38
CA ASN A 97 11.06 -9.29 2.52
C ASN A 97 10.14 -9.82 3.62
N TYR A 98 10.48 -10.98 4.18
CA TYR A 98 9.74 -11.60 5.27
C TYR A 98 10.59 -11.57 6.53
N ASP A 99 10.06 -11.00 7.61
CA ASP A 99 10.70 -11.02 8.92
C ASP A 99 10.20 -12.25 9.72
N PRO A 100 11.05 -13.26 9.99
CA PRO A 100 10.64 -14.44 10.75
C PRO A 100 10.42 -14.18 12.25
N THR A 101 10.84 -13.03 12.76
CA THR A 101 10.67 -12.67 14.18
C THR A 101 9.29 -12.10 14.43
N THR A 102 8.86 -11.18 13.57
CA THR A 102 7.54 -10.53 13.66
C THR A 102 6.47 -11.22 12.81
N HIS A 103 6.88 -12.12 11.90
CA HIS A 103 6.02 -12.77 10.91
C HIS A 103 5.35 -11.79 9.93
N ASN A 104 5.96 -10.61 9.74
CA ASN A 104 5.46 -9.56 8.85
C ASN A 104 6.09 -9.66 7.46
N CYS A 105 5.38 -9.14 6.46
CA CYS A 105 5.86 -9.02 5.10
C CYS A 105 5.94 -7.57 4.67
N THR A 106 7.05 -7.21 4.02
CA THR A 106 7.20 -5.93 3.34
C THR A 106 7.35 -6.18 1.86
N ALA A 107 6.54 -5.51 1.05
CA ALA A 107 6.72 -5.47 -0.40
C ALA A 107 7.34 -4.13 -0.80
N HIS A 108 8.31 -4.16 -1.72
CA HIS A 108 9.08 -3.00 -2.14
C HIS A 108 8.88 -2.78 -3.64
N ALA A 109 8.29 -1.64 -4.03
CA ALA A 109 8.23 -1.20 -5.43
C ALA A 109 9.34 -0.18 -5.68
N TYR A 110 10.36 -0.54 -6.45
CA TYR A 110 11.46 0.36 -6.83
C TYR A 110 11.21 1.00 -8.20
N ALA A 111 11.61 2.27 -8.37
CA ALA A 111 11.48 3.01 -9.63
C ALA A 111 12.13 2.28 -10.81
N GLY A 112 13.33 1.72 -10.59
CA GLY A 112 14.09 1.01 -11.61
C GLY A 112 13.38 -0.22 -12.20
N ASN A 113 12.44 -0.82 -11.45
CA ASN A 113 11.68 -1.99 -11.89
C ASN A 113 10.27 -1.64 -12.40
N ASN A 114 9.89 -0.36 -12.33
CA ASN A 114 8.51 0.08 -12.52
C ASN A 114 8.35 1.14 -13.62
N ASN A 115 9.36 1.40 -14.46
CA ASN A 115 9.29 2.18 -15.71
C ASN A 115 8.43 3.47 -15.64
N GLY A 116 8.57 4.26 -14.57
CA GLY A 116 7.82 5.52 -14.38
C GLY A 116 6.39 5.36 -13.81
N ASN A 117 5.95 4.14 -13.48
CA ASN A 117 4.69 3.93 -12.78
C ASN A 117 4.70 4.56 -11.37
N LEU A 118 5.85 4.66 -10.71
CA LEU A 118 5.95 5.39 -9.43
C LEU A 118 5.65 6.89 -9.58
N ASP A 119 6.11 7.53 -10.66
CA ASP A 119 5.76 8.93 -10.96
C ASP A 119 4.25 9.08 -11.24
N LYS A 120 3.60 8.03 -11.79
CA LYS A 120 2.13 8.01 -11.95
C LYS A 120 1.41 7.85 -10.62
N VAL A 121 1.91 7.04 -9.68
CA VAL A 121 1.35 6.97 -8.31
C VAL A 121 1.38 8.35 -7.66
N LEU A 122 2.53 9.04 -7.73
CA LEU A 122 2.66 10.41 -7.24
C LEU A 122 1.63 11.35 -7.90
N THR A 123 1.43 11.20 -9.21
CA THR A 123 0.42 11.96 -9.96
C THR A 123 -1.01 11.66 -9.49
N PHE A 124 -1.33 10.43 -9.08
CA PHE A 124 -2.64 10.10 -8.53
C PHE A 124 -2.91 10.86 -7.24
N PHE A 125 -1.96 10.90 -6.32
CA PHE A 125 -2.09 11.67 -5.08
C PHE A 125 -2.23 13.17 -5.33
N GLN A 126 -1.50 13.73 -6.31
CA GLN A 126 -1.60 15.16 -6.63
C GLN A 126 -2.93 15.58 -7.26
N LYS A 127 -3.63 14.67 -7.95
CA LYS A 127 -4.80 15.02 -8.79
C LYS A 127 -6.16 14.62 -8.22
N LYS A 128 -6.19 13.84 -7.13
CA LYS A 128 -7.39 13.11 -6.68
C LYS A 128 -7.54 13.20 -5.18
N GLU A 129 -8.74 12.92 -4.70
CA GLU A 129 -9.02 12.87 -3.27
C GLU A 129 -8.63 11.51 -2.66
N TYR A 130 -8.63 10.45 -3.47
CA TYR A 130 -8.49 9.07 -3.02
C TYR A 130 -7.74 8.21 -4.04
N VAL A 131 -6.71 7.48 -3.57
CA VAL A 131 -5.88 6.56 -4.34
C VAL A 131 -5.97 5.19 -3.69
N ASP A 132 -6.45 4.20 -4.44
CA ASP A 132 -6.38 2.81 -3.98
C ASP A 132 -4.99 2.25 -4.27
N ILE A 133 -4.38 1.66 -3.25
CA ILE A 133 -3.17 0.87 -3.39
C ILE A 133 -3.37 -0.44 -2.64
N ALA A 134 -3.14 -1.56 -3.33
CA ALA A 134 -3.33 -2.91 -2.77
C ALA A 134 -4.74 -3.18 -2.21
N GLY A 135 -5.79 -2.51 -2.71
CA GLY A 135 -7.16 -2.61 -2.20
C GLY A 135 -7.45 -1.69 -1.01
N PHE A 136 -6.53 -0.78 -0.67
CA PHE A 136 -6.68 0.19 0.42
C PHE A 136 -6.81 1.58 -0.14
N ASN A 137 -7.90 2.22 0.22
CA ASN A 137 -8.26 3.55 -0.23
C ASN A 137 -7.60 4.62 0.66
N LEU A 138 -6.51 5.21 0.17
CA LEU A 138 -5.76 6.28 0.83
C LEU A 138 -6.30 7.65 0.37
N SER A 139 -6.79 8.45 1.32
CA SER A 139 -7.04 9.86 1.13
C SER A 139 -5.77 10.59 0.76
N ALA A 140 -5.76 11.29 -0.37
CA ALA A 140 -4.62 12.11 -0.77
C ALA A 140 -4.52 13.43 -0.01
N ASN A 141 -5.51 13.74 0.84
CA ASN A 141 -5.49 14.95 1.65
C ASN A 141 -4.28 14.95 2.59
N GLY A 142 -3.49 16.03 2.56
CA GLY A 142 -2.25 16.17 3.32
C GLY A 142 -1.03 15.52 2.67
N PHE A 143 -1.16 14.76 1.58
CA PHE A 143 0.00 14.15 0.90
C PHE A 143 0.89 15.22 0.28
N THR A 144 0.32 16.14 -0.51
CA THR A 144 1.08 17.22 -1.15
C THR A 144 1.78 18.11 -0.13
N SER A 145 1.10 18.45 0.97
CA SER A 145 1.71 19.22 2.07
C SER A 145 2.88 18.47 2.71
N ALA A 146 2.76 17.16 2.92
CA ALA A 146 3.88 16.35 3.41
C ALA A 146 5.05 16.28 2.40
N VAL A 147 4.78 16.30 1.10
CA VAL A 147 5.84 16.39 0.06
C VAL A 147 6.56 17.74 0.11
N GLU A 148 5.84 18.84 0.35
CA GLU A 148 6.41 20.18 0.48
C GLU A 148 7.30 20.34 1.74
N GLU A 149 7.12 19.47 2.73
CA GLU A 149 7.91 19.45 3.97
C GLU A 149 9.24 18.68 3.86
N LEU A 150 9.49 17.93 2.76
CA LEU A 150 10.72 17.17 2.51
C LEU A 150 11.89 18.04 2.05
#